data_AF-A0A7S1RYG0-F1
#
_entry.id   AF-A0A7S1RYG0-F1
#
_cell.length_a   1.000
_cell.length_b   1.000
_cell.length_c   1.000
_cell.angle_alpha   90.00
_cell.angle_beta   90.00
_cell.angle_gamma   90.00
#
_symmetry.space_group_name_H-M   'P 1'
#
loop_
_entity.id
_entity.type
_entity.pdbx_description
1 polymer ?
#
loop_
_entity_poly.entity_id
_entity_poly.type
_entity_poly.pdbx_seq_one_letter_code
_entity_poly.pdbx_strand_id
1 'polypeptide(L)'
;WLKPRGFAARRPPLPPPLPAHPWRRAAGAMSGAGSRDRQSLVLRYNYFLNTLDHSLGSKAIPRDTLESQYQDLLAFVRQLSPEDRVCIQRENKDWDAERRRALQEKCRDQGLLR
;
A
#
# COMPACT_ATOMS: atom_id res chain seq x y z
N TRP A 1 -26.79 -0.42 59.41
CA TRP A 1 -27.40 -0.85 58.14
C TRP A 1 -26.60 -0.29 56.96
N LEU A 2 -25.58 -1.03 56.49
CA LEU A 2 -24.76 -0.67 55.34
C LEU A 2 -25.33 -1.31 54.07
N LYS A 3 -25.50 -0.51 53.01
CA LYS A 3 -25.82 -0.99 51.65
C LYS A 3 -24.55 -0.93 50.80
N PRO A 4 -24.08 -2.03 50.19
CA PRO A 4 -22.99 -1.97 49.23
C PRO A 4 -23.54 -1.53 47.85
N ARG A 5 -23.04 -0.40 47.33
CA ARG A 5 -23.26 0.00 45.93
C ARG A 5 -22.29 -0.78 45.06
N GLY A 6 -22.84 -1.57 44.13
CA GLY A 6 -22.09 -2.32 43.14
C GLY A 6 -21.20 -1.40 42.30
N PHE A 7 -19.92 -1.77 42.21
CA PHE A 7 -18.99 -1.24 41.23
C PHE A 7 -19.25 -1.94 39.89
N ALA A 8 -20.05 -1.29 39.03
CA ALA A 8 -20.08 -1.63 37.61
C ALA A 8 -18.78 -1.14 36.97
N ALA A 9 -17.84 -2.06 36.75
CA ALA A 9 -16.61 -1.83 36.01
C ALA A 9 -16.95 -1.34 34.59
N ARG A 10 -16.86 -0.03 34.38
CA ARG A 10 -16.91 0.57 33.04
C ARG A 10 -15.64 0.17 32.32
N ARG A 11 -15.73 -0.83 31.44
CA ARG A 11 -14.69 -1.07 30.43
C ARG A 11 -14.54 0.20 29.59
N PRO A 12 -13.31 0.71 29.35
CA PRO A 12 -13.12 1.80 28.42
C PRO A 12 -13.58 1.36 27.01
N PRO A 13 -14.18 2.26 26.21
CA PRO A 13 -14.54 1.95 24.84
C PRO A 13 -13.28 1.60 24.05
N LEU A 14 -13.33 0.51 23.28
CA LEU A 14 -12.30 0.16 22.31
C LEU A 14 -12.13 1.34 21.33
N PRO A 15 -10.89 1.68 20.94
CA PRO A 15 -10.68 2.68 19.89
C PRO A 15 -11.36 2.22 18.59
N PRO A 16 -11.89 3.15 17.78
CA PRO A 16 -12.43 2.79 16.47
C PRO A 16 -11.34 2.09 15.64
N PRO A 17 -11.69 1.10 14.81
CA PRO A 17 -10.73 0.51 13.89
C PRO A 17 -10.13 1.63 13.05
N LEU A 18 -8.80 1.69 13.01
CA LEU A 18 -8.05 2.58 12.11
C LEU A 18 -8.62 2.43 10.70
N PRO A 19 -8.73 3.51 9.90
CA PRO A 19 -9.22 3.40 8.54
C PRO A 19 -8.40 2.35 7.82
N ALA A 20 -9.05 1.22 7.49
CA ALA A 20 -8.51 0.25 6.56
C ALA A 20 -8.06 1.04 5.34
N HIS A 21 -6.80 0.87 4.99
CA HIS A 21 -6.03 1.66 4.03
C HIS A 21 -6.90 2.44 3.01
N PRO A 22 -6.73 3.76 2.86
CA PRO A 22 -7.62 4.62 2.10
C PRO A 22 -7.80 4.23 0.62
N TRP A 23 -7.00 3.29 0.11
CA TRP A 23 -7.11 2.74 -1.24
C TRP A 23 -8.06 1.53 -1.38
N ARG A 24 -8.52 0.89 -0.29
CA ARG A 24 -9.40 -0.30 -0.35
C ARG A 24 -10.84 0.00 -0.77
N ARG A 25 -11.20 1.27 -1.01
CA ARG A 25 -12.58 1.72 -1.27
C ARG A 25 -12.84 2.28 -2.67
N ALA A 26 -11.95 2.07 -3.63
CA ALA A 26 -12.08 2.68 -4.97
C ALA A 26 -12.00 1.66 -6.12
N ALA A 27 -12.74 0.56 -6.02
CA ALA A 27 -12.85 -0.45 -7.10
C ALA A 27 -14.24 -0.50 -7.75
N GLY A 28 -15.04 0.56 -7.64
CA GLY A 28 -16.37 0.61 -8.24
C GLY A 28 -16.79 2.02 -8.59
N ALA A 29 -17.12 2.22 -9.86
CA ALA A 29 -17.62 3.44 -10.50
C ALA A 29 -16.58 4.54 -10.76
N MET A 30 -16.24 4.79 -12.03
CA MET A 30 -16.84 5.89 -12.82
C MET A 30 -16.34 5.79 -14.27
N SER A 31 -17.21 5.33 -15.18
CA SER A 31 -16.99 5.39 -16.63
C SER A 31 -17.11 6.85 -17.10
N GLY A 32 -15.98 7.54 -17.22
CA GLY A 32 -15.90 8.91 -17.74
C GLY A 32 -14.52 9.58 -17.68
N ALA A 33 -13.50 8.92 -17.13
CA ALA A 33 -12.29 9.57 -16.62
C ALA A 33 -10.96 9.02 -17.19
N GLY A 34 -10.95 8.53 -18.44
CA GLY A 34 -9.81 7.78 -19.02
C GLY A 34 -8.42 8.42 -18.91
N SER A 35 -8.26 9.76 -18.92
CA SER A 35 -6.95 10.41 -18.70
C SER A 35 -6.64 10.66 -17.22
N ARG A 36 -7.67 10.96 -16.42
CA ARG A 36 -7.55 11.23 -14.98
C ARG A 36 -7.33 9.93 -14.18
N ASP A 37 -7.93 8.84 -14.64
CA ASP A 37 -7.70 7.49 -14.15
C ASP A 37 -6.27 7.02 -14.47
N ARG A 38 -5.76 7.28 -15.69
CA ARG A 38 -4.37 6.95 -16.07
C ARG A 38 -3.34 7.68 -15.22
N GLN A 39 -3.50 8.99 -15.01
CA GLN A 39 -2.63 9.75 -14.11
C GLN A 39 -2.75 9.25 -12.66
N SER A 40 -3.97 8.96 -12.18
CA SER A 40 -4.19 8.37 -10.86
C SER A 40 -3.48 7.02 -10.71
N LEU A 41 -3.45 6.23 -11.78
CA LEU A 41 -2.85 4.90 -11.83
C LEU A 41 -1.32 4.98 -11.76
N VAL A 42 -0.70 5.88 -12.52
CA VAL A 42 0.74 6.15 -12.45
C VAL A 42 1.13 6.65 -11.05
N LEU A 43 0.34 7.57 -10.48
CA LEU A 43 0.58 8.09 -9.13
C LEU A 43 0.47 7.00 -8.06
N ARG A 44 -0.53 6.11 -8.15
CA ARG A 44 -0.67 4.97 -7.22
C ARG A 44 0.50 4.01 -7.33
N TYR A 45 0.92 3.70 -8.56
CA TYR A 45 2.08 2.85 -8.79
C TYR A 45 3.35 3.46 -8.17
N ASN A 46 3.59 4.75 -8.40
CA ASN A 46 4.72 5.48 -7.82
C ASN A 46 4.65 5.54 -6.29
N TYR A 47 3.45 5.71 -5.72
CA TYR A 47 3.25 5.66 -4.28
C TYR A 47 3.69 4.32 -3.68
N PHE A 48 3.28 3.20 -4.26
CA PHE A 48 3.71 1.87 -3.78
C PHE A 48 5.22 1.70 -3.87
N LEU A 49 5.83 2.08 -5.00
CA LEU A 49 7.27 1.98 -5.19
C LEU A 49 8.06 2.85 -4.21
N ASN A 50 7.67 4.12 -4.05
CA ASN A 50 8.33 5.06 -3.13
C ASN A 50 8.17 4.63 -1.67
N THR A 51 6.98 4.12 -1.30
CA THR A 51 6.73 3.62 0.05
C THR A 51 7.61 2.42 0.36
N LEU A 52 7.73 1.50 -0.59
CA LEU A 52 8.58 0.32 -0.45
C LEU A 52 10.06 0.70 -0.42
N ASP A 53 10.54 1.59 -1.31
CA ASP A 53 11.93 2.03 -1.33
C ASP A 53 12.33 2.78 -0.05
N HIS A 54 11.47 3.67 0.44
CA HIS A 54 11.69 4.37 1.71
C HIS A 54 11.72 3.39 2.89
N SER A 55 10.82 2.40 2.88
CA SER A 55 10.78 1.39 3.95
C SER A 55 12.01 0.48 3.90
N LEU A 56 12.48 0.10 2.71
CA LEU A 56 13.71 -0.68 2.52
C LEU A 56 14.97 0.12 2.90
N GLY A 57 14.96 1.44 2.75
CA GLY A 57 16.04 2.31 3.22
C GLY A 57 16.12 2.42 4.75
N SER A 58 15.04 2.07 5.47
CA SER A 58 14.96 2.17 6.92
C SER A 58 15.10 0.81 7.59
N LYS A 59 16.20 0.61 8.34
CA LYS A 59 16.42 -0.60 9.14
C LYS A 59 15.45 -0.76 10.32
N ALA A 60 14.65 0.27 10.61
CA ALA A 60 13.67 0.26 11.69
C ALA A 60 12.34 -0.39 11.29
N ILE A 61 12.11 -0.63 9.99
CA ILE A 61 10.85 -1.20 9.51
C ILE A 61 10.89 -2.73 9.67
N PRO A 62 9.89 -3.34 10.35
CA PRO A 62 9.81 -4.79 10.47
C PRO A 62 9.65 -5.47 9.11
N ARG A 63 10.23 -6.66 8.96
CA ARG A 63 10.12 -7.46 7.73
C ARG A 63 8.66 -7.72 7.32
N ASP A 64 7.79 -8.02 8.27
CA ASP A 64 6.36 -8.28 8.01
C ASP A 64 5.67 -7.07 7.37
N THR A 65 6.10 -5.85 7.72
CA THR A 65 5.60 -4.61 7.11
C THR A 65 6.09 -4.47 5.68
N LEU A 66 7.36 -4.77 5.41
CA LEU A 66 7.92 -4.77 4.05
C LEU A 66 7.24 -5.82 3.17
N GLU A 67 6.97 -7.01 3.70
CA GLU A 67 6.27 -8.08 2.99
C GLU A 67 4.84 -7.65 2.66
N SER A 68 4.11 -7.07 3.62
CA SER A 68 2.76 -6.54 3.36
C SER A 68 2.77 -5.47 2.25
N GLN A 69 3.70 -4.51 2.30
CA GLN A 69 3.81 -3.46 1.28
C GLN A 69 4.15 -4.03 -0.10
N TYR A 70 5.03 -5.02 -0.15
CA TYR A 70 5.39 -5.70 -1.39
C TYR A 70 4.21 -6.50 -1.96
N GLN A 71 3.44 -7.20 -1.12
CA GLN A 71 2.23 -7.90 -1.54
C GLN A 71 1.16 -6.93 -2.05
N ASP A 72 0.99 -5.76 -1.42
CA ASP A 72 0.07 -4.72 -1.90
C ASP A 72 0.47 -4.22 -3.30
N LEU A 73 1.76 -3.96 -3.53
CA LEU A 73 2.28 -3.60 -4.85
C LEU A 73 2.01 -4.72 -5.88
N LEU A 74 2.26 -5.98 -5.54
CA LEU A 74 2.01 -7.11 -6.44
C LEU A 74 0.52 -7.27 -6.74
N ALA A 75 -0.35 -7.13 -5.74
CA ALA A 75 -1.80 -7.20 -5.90
C ALA A 75 -2.29 -6.09 -6.84
N PHE A 76 -1.79 -4.87 -6.67
CA PHE A 76 -2.07 -3.76 -7.58
C PHE A 76 -1.63 -4.08 -9.01
N VAL A 77 -0.37 -4.50 -9.22
CA VAL A 77 0.17 -4.82 -10.57
C VAL A 77 -0.58 -5.98 -11.24
N ARG A 78 -1.03 -6.97 -10.47
CA ARG A 78 -1.85 -8.09 -10.97
C ARG A 78 -3.23 -7.66 -11.43
N GLN A 79 -3.81 -6.61 -10.81
CA GLN A 79 -5.10 -6.05 -11.21
C GLN A 79 -5.03 -5.16 -12.45
N LEU A 80 -3.82 -4.71 -12.85
CA LEU A 80 -3.63 -3.88 -14.03
C LEU A 80 -3.90 -4.64 -15.32
N SER A 81 -4.65 -4.02 -16.23
CA SER A 81 -4.80 -4.51 -17.59
C SER A 81 -3.49 -4.37 -18.38
N PRO A 82 -3.34 -5.08 -19.52
CA PRO A 82 -2.19 -4.89 -20.41
C PRO A 82 -2.02 -3.42 -20.86
N GLU A 83 -3.12 -2.74 -21.15
CA GLU A 83 -3.14 -1.33 -21.56
C GLU A 83 -2.64 -0.42 -20.43
N ASP A 84 -3.08 -0.66 -19.19
CA ASP A 84 -2.64 0.08 -18.02
C ASP A 84 -1.15 -0.11 -17.75
N ARG A 85 -0.63 -1.33 -17.93
CA ARG A 85 0.80 -1.62 -17.80
C ARG A 85 1.62 -0.85 -18.83
N VAL A 86 1.16 -0.79 -20.08
CA VAL A 86 1.79 0.02 -21.13
C VAL A 86 1.71 1.51 -20.79
N CYS A 87 0.58 1.96 -20.23
CA CYS A 87 0.40 3.35 -19.78
C CYS A 87 1.42 3.71 -18.70
N ILE A 88 1.56 2.89 -17.65
CA ILE A 88 2.58 3.09 -16.62
C ILE A 88 3.96 3.11 -17.25
N GLN A 89 4.29 2.16 -18.12
CA GLN A 89 5.63 2.09 -18.72
C GLN A 89 5.96 3.34 -19.55
N ARG A 90 4.96 3.95 -20.21
CA ARG A 90 5.15 5.16 -21.02
C ARG A 90 5.16 6.45 -20.19
N GLU A 91 4.29 6.56 -19.19
CA GLU A 91 4.09 7.80 -18.44
C GLU A 91 4.95 7.90 -17.18
N ASN A 92 5.35 6.77 -16.60
CA ASN A 92 6.18 6.77 -15.40
C ASN A 92 7.64 7.10 -15.73
N LYS A 93 8.00 8.38 -15.57
CA LYS A 93 9.37 8.88 -15.75
C LYS A 93 10.20 8.85 -14.46
N ASP A 94 9.55 8.75 -13.30
CA ASP A 94 10.22 8.80 -11.98
C ASP A 94 10.91 7.47 -11.62
N TRP A 95 10.40 6.37 -12.19
CA TRP A 95 10.90 5.02 -12.00
C TRP A 95 11.35 4.40 -13.32
N ASP A 96 12.62 4.62 -13.65
CA ASP A 96 13.30 3.98 -14.76
C ASP A 96 13.53 2.47 -14.52
N ALA A 97 14.02 1.78 -15.56
CA ALA A 97 14.31 0.35 -15.48
C ALA A 97 15.41 0.04 -14.46
N GLU A 98 16.38 0.95 -14.31
CA GLU A 98 17.50 0.80 -13.38
C GLU A 98 17.05 0.91 -11.93
N ARG A 99 16.28 1.95 -11.54
CA ARG A 99 15.72 2.04 -10.19
C ARG A 99 14.80 0.89 -9.86
N ARG A 100 13.96 0.46 -10.81
CA ARG A 100 13.09 -0.72 -10.61
C ARG A 100 13.92 -1.98 -10.34
N ARG A 101 15.02 -2.17 -11.07
CA ARG A 101 15.96 -3.28 -10.84
C ARG A 101 16.64 -3.17 -9.47
N ALA A 102 17.14 -1.99 -9.11
CA ALA A 102 17.76 -1.76 -7.81
C ALA A 102 16.77 -2.02 -6.66
N LEU A 103 15.50 -1.62 -6.80
CA LEU A 103 14.45 -1.90 -5.81
C LEU A 103 14.17 -3.40 -5.70
N GLN A 104 14.13 -4.12 -6.82
CA GLN A 104 14.00 -5.58 -6.82
C GLN A 104 15.19 -6.25 -6.14
N GLU A 105 16.41 -5.78 -6.38
CA GLU A 105 17.61 -6.30 -5.71
C GLU A 105 17.53 -6.06 -4.19
N LYS A 106 17.15 -4.86 -3.74
CA LYS A 106 16.91 -4.59 -2.32
C LYS A 106 15.83 -5.51 -1.72
N CYS A 107 14.74 -5.75 -2.45
CA CYS A 107 13.69 -6.68 -2.02
C CYS A 107 14.22 -8.12 -1.91
N ARG A 108 15.11 -8.54 -2.81
CA ARG A 108 15.77 -9.85 -2.78
C ARG A 108 16.73 -9.97 -1.61
N ASP A 109 17.51 -8.93 -1.33
CA ASP A 109 18.44 -8.88 -0.20
C ASP A 109 17.71 -8.98 1.14
N GLN A 110 16.51 -8.40 1.24
CA GLN A 110 15.62 -8.53 2.40
C GLN A 110 14.83 -9.86 2.44
N GLY A 111 15.03 -10.73 1.44
CA GLY A 111 14.35 -12.03 1.34
C GLY A 111 12.84 -11.92 1.11
N LEU A 112 12.37 -10.85 0.49
CA LEU A 112 10.97 -10.63 0.09
C LEU A 112 10.66 -11.26 -1.28
N LEU A 113 11.67 -11.30 -2.15
CA LEU A 113 11.65 -12.08 -3.39
C LEU A 113 12.23 -13.47 -3.09
N ARG A 114 11.35 -14.48 -3.02
CA ARG A 114 11.73 -15.90 -3.00
C ARG A 114 11.83 -16.44 -4.42
#